data_AF-X1DDN2-F1
#
_entry.id   AF-X1DDN2-F1
#
_cell.length_a   1.000
_cell.length_b   1.000
_cell.length_c   1.000
_cell.angle_alpha   90.00
_cell.angle_beta   90.00
_cell.angle_gamma   90.00
#
_symmetry.space_group_name_H-M   'P 1'
#
loop_
_entity.id
_entity.type
_entity.pdbx_description
1 polymer ?
#
loop_
_entity_poly.entity_id
_entity_poly.type
_entity_poly.pdbx_seq_one_letter_code
_entity_poly.pdbx_strand_id
1 'polypeptide(L)' 'VEDGEFVEVTSRRGKIKAKAKVTEKSGKGVLFMSFHFHEAAANLLTNAALDPVAKIPEYKVCAVKVKKALIK' A
#
# COMPACT_ATOMS: atom_id res chain seq x y z
N VAL A 1 -10.46 -3.77 -11.21
CA VAL A 1 -10.34 -4.16 -9.79
C VAL A 1 -11.70 -3.91 -9.20
N GLU A 2 -12.35 -4.99 -8.79
CA GLU A 2 -13.66 -4.97 -8.15
C GLU A 2 -13.50 -5.13 -6.63
N ASP A 3 -14.57 -4.86 -5.88
CA ASP A 3 -14.56 -5.02 -4.43
C ASP A 3 -14.30 -6.47 -4.04
N GLY A 4 -13.44 -6.68 -3.05
CA GLY A 4 -13.07 -7.99 -2.55
C GLY A 4 -12.08 -8.78 -3.42
N GLU A 5 -11.66 -8.28 -4.57
CA GLU A 5 -10.61 -8.93 -5.37
C GLU A 5 -9.24 -8.81 -4.71
N PHE A 6 -8.38 -9.81 -4.90
CA PHE A 6 -6.97 -9.68 -4.54
C PHE A 6 -6.24 -8.79 -5.55
N VAL A 7 -5.40 -7.90 -5.03
CA VAL A 7 -4.52 -7.02 -5.80
C VAL A 7 -3.08 -7.20 -5.37
N GLU A 8 -2.16 -7.03 -6.32
CA GLU A 8 -0.75 -6.84 -6.04
C GLU A 8 -0.48 -5.34 -5.98
N VAL A 9 0.06 -4.89 -4.84
CA VAL A 9 0.50 -3.51 -4.64
C VAL A 9 2.01 -3.51 -4.64
N THR A 10 2.61 -2.75 -5.57
CA THR A 10 4.05 -2.69 -5.76
C THR A 10 4.57 -1.28 -5.57
N SER A 11 5.67 -1.12 -4.85
CA SER A 11 6.45 0.11 -4.80
C SER A 11 7.88 -0.17 -5.30
N ARG A 12 8.73 0.85 -5.31
CA ARG A 12 10.16 0.68 -5.58
C ARG A 12 10.88 -0.25 -4.59
N ARG A 13 10.34 -0.48 -3.39
CA ARG A 13 10.97 -1.27 -2.32
C ARG A 13 10.49 -2.72 -2.23
N GLY A 14 9.34 -3.03 -2.82
CA GLY A 14 8.77 -4.36 -2.69
C GLY A 14 7.36 -4.45 -3.24
N LYS A 15 6.74 -5.59 -2.96
CA LYS A 15 5.38 -5.90 -3.37
C LYS A 15 4.68 -6.72 -2.30
N ILE A 16 3.38 -6.53 -2.17
CA ILE A 16 2.50 -7.31 -1.30
C ILE A 16 1.23 -7.68 -2.06
N LYS A 17 0.52 -8.69 -1.56
CA LYS A 17 -0.84 -9.01 -2.00
C LYS A 17 -1.82 -8.63 -0.89
N ALA A 18 -2.91 -7.98 -1.26
CA ALA A 18 -3.95 -7.58 -0.33
C ALA A 18 -5.33 -7.66 -0.98
N LYS A 19 -6.38 -7.78 -0.16
CA LYS A 19 -7.76 -7.72 -0.64
C LYS A 19 -8.17 -6.26 -0.84
N ALA A 20 -8.70 -5.94 -2.02
CA ALA A 20 -9.21 -4.61 -2.33
C ALA A 20 -10.53 -4.36 -1.59
N LYS A 21 -10.66 -3.15 -1.03
CA LYS A 21 -11.94 -2.60 -0.58
C LYS A 21 -12.23 -1.34 -1.39
N VAL A 22 -13.12 -1.42 -2.35
CA VAL A 22 -13.48 -0.29 -3.21
C VAL A 22 -14.45 0.60 -2.44
N THR A 23 -14.13 1.88 -2.32
CA THR A 23 -14.89 2.82 -1.50
C THR A 23 -14.68 4.26 -1.95
N GLU A 24 -15.72 5.08 -1.78
CA GLU A 24 -15.68 6.53 -2.00
C GLU A 24 -14.98 7.31 -0.86
N LYS A 25 -14.61 6.64 0.25
CA LYS A 25 -13.92 7.27 1.38
C LYS A 25 -12.50 7.74 1.04
N SER A 26 -11.85 7.04 0.11
CA SER A 26 -10.51 7.38 -0.36
C SER A 26 -10.63 8.23 -1.62
N GLY A 27 -9.94 9.37 -1.65
CA GLY A 27 -9.92 10.21 -2.85
C GLY A 27 -9.35 9.49 -4.07
N LYS A 28 -9.80 9.89 -5.28
CA LYS A 28 -9.30 9.31 -6.54
C LYS A 28 -7.78 9.43 -6.62
N GLY A 29 -7.12 8.32 -6.93
CA GLY A 29 -5.65 8.23 -7.01
C GLY A 29 -4.94 8.02 -5.67
N VAL A 30 -5.68 7.95 -4.57
CA VAL A 30 -5.16 7.68 -3.23
C VAL A 30 -5.71 6.35 -2.73
N LEU A 31 -4.90 5.59 -2.01
CA LEU A 31 -5.33 4.40 -1.29
C LEU A 31 -4.99 4.51 0.19
N PHE A 32 -5.70 3.71 0.99
CA PHE A 32 -5.40 3.52 2.39
C PHE A 32 -5.06 2.05 2.64
N MET A 33 -4.13 1.81 3.56
CA MET A 33 -3.72 0.47 3.98
C MET A 33 -3.24 0.51 5.43
N SER A 34 -3.64 -0.48 6.22
CA SER A 34 -3.16 -0.65 7.60
C SER A 34 -1.84 -1.43 7.63
N PHE A 35 -1.11 -1.31 8.75
CA PHE A 35 0.17 -1.99 8.98
C PHE A 35 0.04 -3.14 10.00
N HIS A 36 -1.19 -3.57 10.31
CA HIS A 36 -1.46 -4.58 11.35
C HIS A 36 -1.26 -6.04 10.88
N PHE A 37 -1.23 -6.28 9.56
CA PHE A 37 -1.22 -7.62 8.98
C PHE A 37 0.18 -7.99 8.49
N HIS A 38 0.74 -9.09 8.99
CA HIS A 38 2.08 -9.55 8.61
C HIS A 38 2.13 -10.04 7.16
N GLU A 39 1.08 -10.72 6.71
CA GLU A 39 0.91 -11.29 5.37
C GLU A 39 0.89 -10.22 4.27
N ALA A 40 0.50 -8.99 4.64
CA ALA A 40 0.41 -7.83 3.77
C ALA A 40 1.07 -6.60 4.44
N ALA A 41 2.30 -6.78 4.94
CA ALA A 41 3.00 -5.75 5.70
C ALA A 41 3.23 -4.46 4.88
N ALA A 42 2.44 -3.43 5.15
CA ALA A 42 2.47 -2.14 4.46
C ALA A 42 3.87 -1.50 4.43
N ASN A 43 4.65 -1.66 5.50
CA ASN A 43 5.96 -1.05 5.64
C ASN A 43 7.00 -1.61 4.65
N LEU A 44 6.76 -2.79 4.05
CA LEU A 44 7.56 -3.29 2.93
C LEU A 44 7.47 -2.39 1.69
N LEU A 45 6.40 -1.60 1.57
CA LEU A 45 6.18 -0.67 0.46
C LEU A 45 6.69 0.74 0.77
N THR A 46 6.49 1.22 2.02
CA THR A 46 6.69 2.62 2.45
C THR A 46 8.08 3.18 2.18
N ASN A 47 8.24 4.49 2.11
CA ASN A 47 9.54 5.11 1.86
C ASN A 47 10.52 4.93 3.04
N ALA A 48 11.82 4.78 2.77
CA ALA A 48 12.88 4.80 3.80
C ALA A 48 13.41 6.22 4.04
N ALA A 49 12.55 7.23 3.85
CA ALA A 49 12.88 8.63 4.10
C ALA A 49 12.51 8.99 5.53
N LEU A 50 13.39 9.75 6.18
CA LEU A 50 13.17 10.31 7.51
C LEU A 50 13.14 11.83 7.40
N ASP A 51 12.30 12.45 8.20
CA ASP A 51 12.35 13.89 8.44
C ASP A 51 13.77 14.28 8.90
N PRO A 52 14.39 15.33 8.33
CA PRO A 52 15.78 15.67 8.61
C PRO A 52 16.01 16.12 10.06
N VAL A 53 14.98 16.63 10.74
CA VAL A 53 15.06 17.16 12.12
C VAL A 53 14.61 16.11 13.13
N ALA A 54 13.37 15.66 13.04
CA ALA A 54 12.71 14.79 14.02
C ALA A 54 12.98 13.29 13.79
N LYS A 55 13.58 12.92 12.64
CA LYS A 55 13.85 11.52 12.26
C LYS A 55 12.60 10.64 12.18
N ILE A 56 11.43 11.23 11.95
CA ILE A 56 10.17 10.52 11.79
C ILE A 56 10.06 10.00 10.35
N PRO A 57 9.66 8.74 10.14
CA PRO A 57 9.49 8.15 8.82
C PRO A 57 8.27 8.66 8.03
N GLU A 58 8.43 8.74 6.71
CA GLU A 58 7.37 9.08 5.77
C GLU A 58 6.44 7.89 5.49
N TYR A 59 5.46 7.64 6.37
CA TYR A 59 4.50 6.55 6.18
C TYR A 59 3.24 6.93 5.41
N LYS A 60 2.87 8.21 5.41
CA LYS A 60 1.59 8.69 4.86
C LYS A 60 1.64 8.92 3.35
N VAL A 61 2.82 8.90 2.73
CA VAL A 61 3.03 9.12 1.30
C VAL A 61 3.94 8.02 0.75
N CYS A 62 3.46 7.28 -0.24
CA CYS A 62 4.25 6.27 -0.93
C CYS A 62 3.68 6.06 -2.34
N ALA A 63 4.52 6.27 -3.36
CA ALA A 63 4.13 5.97 -4.73
C ALA A 63 4.06 4.45 -4.95
N VAL A 64 2.89 3.98 -5.38
CA VAL A 64 2.61 2.56 -5.61
C VAL A 64 1.88 2.34 -6.92
N LYS A 65 2.03 1.14 -7.47
CA LYS A 65 1.26 0.62 -8.59
C LYS A 65 0.37 -0.51 -8.10
N VAL A 66 -0.90 -0.47 -8.48
CA VAL A 66 -1.89 -1.51 -8.16
C VAL A 66 -2.21 -2.28 -9.44
N LYS A 67 -2.24 -3.61 -9.35
CA LYS A 67 -2.72 -4.51 -10.41
C LYS A 67 -3.60 -5.59 -9.80
N LYS A 68 -4.56 -6.12 -10.57
CA LYS A 68 -5.29 -7.34 -10.18
C LYS A 68 -4.29 -8.47 -9.99
N ALA A 69 -4.35 -9.15 -8.85
CA ALA A 69 -3.49 -10.29 -8.59
C ALA A 69 -4.03 -11.51 -9.35
N LEU A 70 -3.16 -12.23 -10.06
CA LEU A 70 -3.49 -13.55 -10.55
C LEU A 70 -3.38 -14.51 -9.36
N ILE A 71 -4.50 -15.13 -8.99
CA ILE A 71 -4.51 -16.22 -8.02
C ILE A 71 -4.00 -17.45 -8.79
N LYS A 72 -2.87 -18.00 -8.35
CA LYS A 72 -2.47 -19.37 -8.70
C LYS A 72 -3.00 -20.29 -7.62
#